data_AF-A0A9D0ZGA3-F1
#
_entry.id   AF-A0A9D0ZGA3-F1
#
_cell.length_a   1.000
_cell.length_b   1.000
_cell.length_c   1.000
_cell.angle_alpha   90.00
_cell.angle_beta   90.00
_cell.angle_gamma   90.00
#
_symmetry.space_group_name_H-M   'P 1'
#
loop_
_entity.id
_entity.type
_entity.pdbx_description
1 polymer ?
#
loop_
_entity_poly.entity_id
_entity_poly.type
_entity_poly.pdbx_seq_one_letter_code
_entity_poly.pdbx_strand_id
1 'polypeptide(L)'
;MKSCPKCNAQVNDTTKFCPSCGTQIPQPVTASAQQPASFPGTKSTQQVNAQTQASQHATYQQPSGNQRPPQNGTGPTPVTPPPYYTSTQQTAGQDAFKNGVNSAVDKTKNFFFNTTDESTLHDQEDVAQNKVLALVSYLHYFFFIPMIIKPQSRYLRFHGNQGLTLFLCSLALAIVHAVLCTLFGLFAFAGPAGAIASIFLVCLFSVIIYGSILLWTILGIYNAVTGKAKELPLIGRFRLLKEF
;
A
#
# COMPACT_ATOMS: atom_id res chain seq x y z
N MET A 1 -6.13 -5.41 -35.01
CA MET A 1 -5.12 -6.08 -34.14
C MET A 1 -4.40 -4.99 -33.39
N LYS A 2 -4.45 -5.01 -32.06
CA LYS A 2 -3.80 -4.03 -31.18
C LYS A 2 -2.70 -4.71 -30.38
N SER A 3 -1.66 -3.96 -30.01
CA SER A 3 -0.64 -4.45 -29.09
C SER A 3 -1.07 -4.21 -27.65
N CYS A 4 -0.87 -5.20 -26.78
CA CYS A 4 -1.06 -5.03 -25.35
C CYS A 4 -0.05 -4.01 -24.79
N PRO A 5 -0.48 -2.97 -24.06
CA PRO A 5 0.42 -1.92 -23.56
C PRO A 5 1.38 -2.41 -22.47
N LYS A 6 1.16 -3.61 -21.90
CA LYS A 6 1.98 -4.16 -20.81
C LYS A 6 3.02 -5.17 -21.29
N CYS A 7 2.66 -6.06 -22.23
CA CYS A 7 3.54 -7.15 -22.67
C CYS A 7 3.78 -7.18 -24.19
N ASN A 8 3.25 -6.20 -24.92
CA ASN A 8 3.38 -6.03 -26.36
C ASN A 8 2.87 -7.21 -27.23
N ALA A 9 2.11 -8.13 -26.64
CA ALA A 9 1.46 -9.22 -27.38
C ALA A 9 0.35 -8.67 -28.29
N GLN A 10 0.21 -9.24 -29.48
CA GLN A 10 -0.87 -8.91 -30.41
C GLN A 10 -2.19 -9.50 -29.91
N VAL A 11 -3.21 -8.65 -29.79
CA VAL A 11 -4.55 -9.02 -29.32
C VAL A 11 -5.62 -8.57 -30.30
N ASN A 12 -6.75 -9.30 -30.32
CA ASN A 12 -7.87 -8.94 -31.17
C ASN A 12 -8.61 -7.70 -30.64
N ASP A 13 -9.27 -6.96 -31.53
CA ASP A 13 -9.83 -5.65 -31.19
C ASP A 13 -11.03 -5.74 -30.23
N THR A 14 -11.64 -6.92 -30.08
CA THR A 14 -12.79 -7.20 -29.21
C THR A 14 -12.43 -7.77 -27.84
N THR A 15 -11.14 -8.08 -27.58
CA THR A 15 -10.73 -8.71 -26.32
C THR A 15 -10.73 -7.71 -25.18
N LYS A 16 -11.45 -8.03 -24.10
CA LYS A 16 -11.48 -7.21 -22.88
C LYS A 16 -10.20 -7.37 -22.05
N PHE A 17 -9.53 -8.52 -22.16
CA PHE A 17 -8.32 -8.87 -21.40
C PHE A 17 -7.28 -9.52 -22.31
N CYS A 18 -5.99 -9.20 -22.09
CA CYS A 18 -4.87 -9.80 -22.80
C CYS A 18 -4.66 -11.25 -22.32
N PRO A 19 -4.71 -12.26 -23.21
CA PRO A 19 -4.52 -13.66 -22.84
C PRO A 19 -3.09 -13.99 -22.38
N SER A 20 -2.11 -13.14 -22.73
CA SER A 20 -0.71 -13.36 -22.37
C SER A 20 -0.31 -12.80 -21.01
N CYS A 21 -0.99 -11.77 -20.49
CA CYS A 21 -0.59 -11.10 -19.24
C CYS A 21 -1.74 -10.64 -18.33
N GLY A 22 -3.01 -10.86 -18.73
CA GLY A 22 -4.20 -10.53 -17.94
C GLY A 22 -4.58 -9.04 -17.90
N THR A 23 -3.86 -8.16 -18.61
CA THR A 23 -4.15 -6.71 -18.61
C THR A 23 -5.38 -6.38 -19.42
N GLN A 24 -6.23 -5.47 -18.92
CA GLN A 24 -7.40 -4.98 -19.66
C GLN A 24 -6.99 -4.19 -20.90
N ILE A 25 -7.70 -4.41 -22.02
CA ILE A 25 -7.48 -3.68 -23.26
C ILE A 25 -8.57 -2.59 -23.36
N PRO A 26 -8.20 -1.30 -23.38
CA PRO A 26 -9.17 -0.22 -23.51
C PRO A 26 -9.99 -0.37 -24.79
N GLN A 27 -11.31 -0.46 -24.64
CA GLN A 27 -12.25 -0.53 -25.76
C GLN A 27 -12.61 0.89 -26.20
N PRO A 28 -12.63 1.19 -27.51
CA PRO A 28 -13.03 2.50 -27.99
C PRO A 28 -14.53 2.71 -27.74
N VAL A 29 -14.87 3.75 -27.00
CA VAL A 29 -16.25 4.21 -26.84
C VAL A 29 -16.72 4.82 -28.16
N THR A 30 -17.76 4.26 -28.76
CA THR A 30 -18.48 4.89 -29.88
C THR A 30 -19.22 6.11 -29.34
N ALA A 31 -18.73 7.29 -29.69
CA ALA A 31 -19.29 8.57 -29.32
C ALA A 31 -20.54 8.90 -30.16
N SER A 32 -21.66 9.18 -29.50
CA SER A 32 -22.73 10.04 -30.04
C SER A 32 -22.46 11.49 -29.62
N ALA A 33 -22.53 12.37 -30.60
CA ALA A 33 -21.96 13.72 -30.63
C ALA A 33 -22.80 14.79 -29.90
N GLN A 34 -22.14 15.81 -29.34
CA GLN A 34 -22.40 17.23 -29.68
C GLN A 34 -21.32 18.18 -29.14
N GLN A 35 -20.74 18.97 -30.05
CA GLN A 35 -19.85 20.14 -29.87
C GLN A 35 -20.67 21.43 -30.12
N PRO A 36 -20.22 22.67 -29.78
CA PRO A 36 -18.89 23.28 -30.05
C PRO A 36 -18.34 24.09 -28.83
N ALA A 37 -17.14 24.70 -28.78
CA ALA A 37 -16.40 25.48 -29.77
C ALA A 37 -14.87 25.54 -29.48
N SER A 38 -14.12 25.85 -30.54
CA SER A 38 -12.66 25.92 -30.69
C SER A 38 -12.09 27.34 -30.46
N PHE A 39 -10.83 27.46 -29.99
CA PHE A 39 -9.74 28.36 -30.48
C PHE A 39 -8.48 28.31 -29.55
N PRO A 40 -7.26 28.79 -29.94
CA PRO A 40 -6.13 27.89 -30.17
C PRO A 40 -4.89 28.06 -29.26
N GLY A 41 -4.16 26.95 -29.08
CA GLY A 41 -2.72 26.81 -29.27
C GLY A 41 -1.73 27.51 -28.33
N THR A 42 -1.05 26.72 -27.48
CA THR A 42 0.39 26.88 -27.22
C THR A 42 1.02 25.51 -26.90
N LYS A 43 2.13 25.22 -27.59
CA LYS A 43 2.94 24.01 -27.47
C LYS A 43 3.79 24.09 -26.19
N SER A 44 3.74 23.08 -25.34
CA SER A 44 4.87 22.73 -24.47
C SER A 44 4.90 21.21 -24.27
N THR A 45 5.87 20.60 -24.93
CA THR A 45 6.39 19.27 -24.67
C THR A 45 6.75 19.10 -23.20
N GLN A 46 6.24 18.06 -22.53
CA GLN A 46 6.92 17.54 -21.36
C GLN A 46 6.83 16.01 -21.29
N GLN A 47 8.02 15.45 -21.09
CA GLN A 47 8.40 14.06 -21.29
C GLN A 47 7.74 13.11 -20.31
N VAL A 48 7.39 11.96 -20.86
CA VAL A 48 7.06 10.73 -20.14
C VAL A 48 8.32 10.25 -19.42
N ASN A 49 8.34 10.26 -18.09
CA ASN A 49 9.39 9.61 -17.32
C ASN A 49 8.91 8.22 -16.90
N ALA A 50 9.30 7.22 -17.69
CA ALA A 50 9.16 5.82 -17.36
C ALA A 50 10.35 5.43 -16.46
N GLN A 51 10.11 5.26 -15.16
CA GLN A 51 11.08 4.63 -14.28
C GLN A 51 10.84 3.13 -14.22
N THR A 52 11.55 2.44 -15.11
CA THR A 52 12.06 1.08 -14.93
C THR A 52 12.90 1.02 -13.66
N GLN A 53 12.54 0.19 -12.69
CA GLN A 53 13.45 -0.20 -11.61
C GLN A 53 13.91 -1.64 -11.82
N ALA A 54 15.16 -1.71 -12.24
CA ALA A 54 15.96 -2.91 -12.37
C ALA A 54 16.22 -3.52 -10.99
N SER A 55 16.04 -4.84 -10.92
CA SER A 55 16.52 -5.73 -9.88
C SER A 55 18.04 -5.60 -9.71
N GLN A 56 18.47 -5.01 -8.59
CA GLN A 56 19.87 -5.00 -8.18
C GLN A 56 20.14 -6.24 -7.32
N HIS A 57 20.72 -7.27 -7.96
CA HIS A 57 21.46 -8.31 -7.28
C HIS A 57 22.80 -7.72 -6.81
N ALA A 58 22.96 -7.56 -5.50
CA ALA A 58 24.25 -7.22 -4.91
C ALA A 58 25.09 -8.51 -4.78
N THR A 59 26.07 -8.66 -5.67
CA THR A 59 27.16 -9.63 -5.54
C THR A 59 28.17 -9.09 -4.53
N TYR A 60 28.33 -9.75 -3.38
CA TYR A 60 29.43 -9.47 -2.46
C TYR A 60 30.72 -10.06 -3.03
N GLN A 61 31.61 -9.21 -3.53
CA GLN A 61 33.02 -9.54 -3.77
C GLN A 61 33.81 -9.32 -2.47
N GLN A 62 34.52 -10.36 -2.03
CA GLN A 62 35.46 -10.29 -0.90
C GLN A 62 36.70 -9.47 -1.27
N PRO A 63 37.26 -8.66 -0.35
CA PRO A 63 38.50 -7.92 -0.61
C PRO A 63 39.75 -8.81 -0.48
N SER A 64 40.67 -8.61 -1.43
CA SER A 64 41.98 -9.26 -1.53
C SER A 64 42.92 -8.81 -0.40
N GLY A 65 43.52 -9.76 0.31
CA GLY A 65 44.40 -9.53 1.46
C GLY A 65 45.79 -9.02 1.07
N ASN A 66 46.28 -8.05 1.84
CA ASN A 66 47.61 -7.45 1.72
C ASN A 66 48.75 -8.43 2.00
N GLN A 67 49.77 -8.40 1.14
CA GLN A 67 51.03 -9.13 1.27
C GLN A 67 51.95 -8.46 2.32
N ARG A 68 52.58 -9.27 3.18
CA ARG A 68 53.62 -8.87 4.14
C ARG A 68 54.95 -9.56 3.78
N PRO A 69 56.13 -8.92 3.95
CA PRO A 69 57.43 -9.46 3.51
C PRO A 69 57.98 -10.57 4.44
N PRO A 70 58.99 -11.35 3.99
CA PRO A 70 59.39 -12.60 4.64
C PRO A 70 60.30 -12.39 5.85
N GLN A 71 60.07 -13.19 6.90
CA GLN A 71 61.02 -13.40 7.99
C GLN A 71 61.48 -14.86 7.99
N ASN A 72 62.80 -15.05 7.91
CA ASN A 72 63.48 -16.33 8.06
C ASN A 72 63.42 -16.79 9.53
N GLY A 73 62.92 -18.00 9.76
CA GLY A 73 62.96 -18.68 11.04
C GLY A 73 62.76 -20.18 10.83
N THR A 74 63.77 -20.97 11.19
CA THR A 74 63.80 -22.43 11.15
C THR A 74 62.93 -23.02 12.26
N GLY A 75 62.00 -23.91 11.90
CA GLY A 75 61.10 -24.62 12.81
C GLY A 75 60.39 -25.81 12.14
N PRO A 76 59.91 -26.82 12.90
CA PRO A 76 59.91 -28.22 12.48
C PRO A 76 58.75 -28.66 11.57
N THR A 77 59.02 -29.78 10.88
CA THR A 77 58.26 -30.67 9.97
C THR A 77 56.78 -30.40 9.62
N PRO A 78 56.36 -30.64 8.35
CA PRO A 78 54.99 -30.43 7.89
C PRO A 78 54.04 -31.53 8.38
N VAL A 79 53.05 -31.15 9.18
CA VAL A 79 51.84 -31.93 9.41
C VAL A 79 50.80 -31.56 8.34
N THR A 80 50.27 -32.56 7.64
CA THR A 80 49.18 -32.40 6.67
C THR A 80 47.93 -31.85 7.36
N PRO A 81 47.32 -30.76 6.84
CA PRO A 81 46.08 -30.25 7.42
C PRO A 81 44.93 -31.26 7.20
N PRO A 82 44.03 -31.44 8.19
CA PRO A 82 42.87 -32.31 8.05
C PRO A 82 41.91 -31.77 6.98
N PRO A 83 41.10 -32.64 6.35
CA PRO A 83 40.15 -32.21 5.31
C PRO A 83 39.19 -31.16 5.88
N TYR A 84 39.11 -30.02 5.19
CA TYR A 84 38.12 -29.00 5.49
C TYR A 84 36.72 -29.58 5.24
N TYR A 85 35.90 -29.72 6.29
CA TYR A 85 34.50 -30.05 6.13
C TYR A 85 33.78 -28.82 5.57
N THR A 86 33.47 -28.82 4.27
CA THR A 86 32.57 -27.82 3.70
C THR A 86 31.16 -28.10 4.24
N SER A 87 30.66 -27.25 5.14
CA SER A 87 29.29 -27.33 5.65
C SER A 87 28.29 -26.92 4.57
N THR A 88 27.87 -27.84 3.71
CA THR A 88 26.89 -27.59 2.64
C THR A 88 25.43 -27.62 3.14
N GLN A 89 25.19 -27.75 4.44
CA GLN A 89 23.84 -28.08 4.96
C GLN A 89 23.08 -26.92 5.62
N GLN A 90 23.63 -25.70 5.68
CA GLN A 90 22.94 -24.54 6.28
C GLN A 90 22.20 -23.64 5.27
N THR A 91 22.48 -23.73 3.97
CA THR A 91 21.90 -22.82 2.96
C THR A 91 20.48 -23.22 2.57
N ALA A 92 20.21 -24.49 2.25
CA ALA A 92 18.90 -24.92 1.73
C ALA A 92 17.71 -24.66 2.69
N GLY A 93 17.88 -24.91 3.99
CA GLY A 93 16.83 -24.66 5.00
C GLY A 93 16.64 -23.18 5.34
N GLN A 94 17.73 -22.41 5.38
CA GLN A 94 17.66 -20.96 5.61
C GLN A 94 17.06 -20.24 4.40
N ASP A 95 17.37 -20.69 3.19
CA ASP A 95 16.84 -20.12 1.95
C ASP A 95 15.35 -20.44 1.80
N ALA A 96 14.91 -21.65 2.16
CA ALA A 96 13.50 -22.00 2.20
C ALA A 96 12.71 -21.14 3.21
N PHE A 97 13.26 -20.92 4.41
CA PHE A 97 12.64 -20.04 5.42
C PHE A 97 12.60 -18.57 4.95
N LYS A 98 13.72 -18.03 4.44
CA LYS A 98 13.78 -16.66 3.90
C LYS A 98 12.80 -16.47 2.75
N ASN A 99 12.74 -17.42 1.81
CA ASN A 99 11.81 -17.38 0.68
C ASN A 99 10.35 -17.51 1.14
N GLY A 100 10.08 -18.34 2.15
CA GLY A 100 8.76 -18.45 2.77
C GLY A 100 8.30 -17.13 3.42
N VAL A 101 9.20 -16.49 4.19
CA VAL A 101 8.94 -15.18 4.81
C VAL A 101 8.72 -14.11 3.74
N ASN A 102 9.58 -14.02 2.73
CA ASN A 102 9.43 -13.05 1.64
C ASN A 102 8.10 -13.25 0.89
N SER A 103 7.72 -14.50 0.60
CA SER A 103 6.43 -14.80 -0.03
C SER A 103 5.24 -14.39 0.84
N ALA A 104 5.30 -14.61 2.17
CA ALA A 104 4.26 -14.18 3.09
C ALA A 104 4.16 -12.64 3.19
N VAL A 105 5.31 -11.96 3.24
CA VAL A 105 5.40 -10.50 3.24
C VAL A 105 4.82 -9.94 1.94
N ASP A 106 5.15 -10.51 0.79
CA ASP A 106 4.67 -10.03 -0.51
C ASP A 106 3.17 -10.26 -0.70
N LYS A 107 2.65 -11.41 -0.26
CA LYS A 107 1.19 -11.64 -0.22
C LYS A 107 0.49 -10.62 0.66
N THR A 108 1.07 -10.33 1.82
CA THR A 108 0.53 -9.34 2.77
C THR A 108 0.57 -7.94 2.16
N LYS A 109 1.71 -7.50 1.61
CA LYS A 109 1.84 -6.21 0.93
C LYS A 109 0.81 -6.05 -0.19
N ASN A 110 0.64 -7.07 -1.03
CA ASN A 110 -0.34 -7.05 -2.10
C ASN A 110 -1.77 -6.97 -1.54
N PHE A 111 -2.09 -7.70 -0.49
CA PHE A 111 -3.42 -7.64 0.11
C PHE A 111 -3.76 -6.25 0.68
N PHE A 112 -2.81 -5.60 1.35
CA PHE A 112 -3.04 -4.29 1.99
C PHE A 112 -2.92 -3.10 1.03
N PHE A 113 -1.92 -3.09 0.14
CA PHE A 113 -1.62 -1.89 -0.67
C PHE A 113 -2.18 -1.92 -2.09
N ASN A 114 -2.67 -3.07 -2.57
CA ASN A 114 -3.33 -3.20 -3.86
C ASN A 114 -4.82 -2.86 -3.75
N THR A 115 -5.09 -1.60 -3.40
CA THR A 115 -6.44 -1.03 -3.42
C THR A 115 -6.71 -0.30 -4.72
N THR A 116 -8.00 -0.17 -5.06
CA THR A 116 -8.45 0.54 -6.25
C THR A 116 -7.95 1.98 -6.23
N ASP A 117 -7.40 2.42 -7.37
CA ASP A 117 -6.90 3.77 -7.57
C ASP A 117 -7.66 4.40 -8.73
N GLU A 118 -8.52 5.36 -8.40
CA GLU A 118 -9.38 6.06 -9.37
C GLU A 118 -8.79 7.43 -9.73
N SER A 119 -7.52 7.70 -9.39
CA SER A 119 -6.91 9.04 -9.57
C SER A 119 -7.00 9.57 -10.99
N THR A 120 -7.02 8.68 -12.00
CA THR A 120 -7.14 9.05 -13.41
C THR A 120 -8.57 9.39 -13.85
N LEU A 121 -9.58 9.12 -13.02
CA LEU A 121 -10.98 9.43 -13.28
C LEU A 121 -11.40 10.85 -12.84
N HIS A 122 -10.46 11.62 -12.28
CA HIS A 122 -10.70 12.95 -11.74
C HIS A 122 -9.99 14.02 -12.58
N ASP A 123 -10.73 15.10 -12.86
CA ASP A 123 -10.19 16.24 -13.59
C ASP A 123 -9.09 16.93 -12.76
N GLN A 124 -7.97 17.27 -13.40
CA GLN A 124 -6.81 17.84 -12.70
C GLN A 124 -7.14 19.19 -12.05
N GLU A 125 -8.02 19.97 -12.67
CA GLU A 125 -8.48 21.24 -12.11
C GLU A 125 -9.33 21.01 -10.85
N ASP A 126 -10.25 20.05 -10.87
CA ASP A 126 -11.06 19.67 -9.70
C ASP A 126 -10.15 19.25 -8.53
N VAL A 127 -9.17 18.39 -8.81
CA VAL A 127 -8.19 17.94 -7.82
C VAL A 127 -7.39 19.12 -7.27
N ALA A 128 -6.83 19.98 -8.13
CA ALA A 128 -5.96 21.08 -7.72
C ALA A 128 -6.67 22.06 -6.78
N GLN A 129 -7.93 22.38 -7.05
CA GLN A 129 -8.70 23.34 -6.27
C GLN A 129 -9.22 22.79 -4.94
N ASN A 130 -9.32 21.46 -4.78
CA ASN A 130 -10.11 20.87 -3.70
C ASN A 130 -9.35 19.98 -2.71
N LYS A 131 -8.01 19.88 -2.79
CA LYS A 131 -7.19 19.01 -1.91
C LYS A 131 -7.39 19.27 -0.42
N VAL A 132 -7.36 20.55 -0.01
CA VAL A 132 -7.52 20.93 1.41
C VAL A 132 -8.90 20.55 1.91
N LEU A 133 -9.93 20.78 1.09
CA LEU A 133 -11.28 20.41 1.43
C LEU A 133 -11.46 18.88 1.45
N ALA A 134 -10.84 18.13 0.54
CA ALA A 134 -10.83 16.66 0.57
C ALA A 134 -10.23 16.11 1.86
N LEU A 135 -9.13 16.68 2.36
CA LEU A 135 -8.50 16.27 3.62
C LEU A 135 -9.49 16.32 4.79
N VAL A 136 -10.32 17.37 4.87
CA VAL A 136 -11.28 17.56 5.96
C VAL A 136 -12.22 16.37 6.11
N SER A 137 -12.52 15.65 5.03
CA SER A 137 -13.37 14.44 5.11
C SER A 137 -12.83 13.35 6.03
N TYR A 138 -11.51 13.29 6.23
CA TYR A 138 -10.85 12.30 7.08
C TYR A 138 -10.83 12.68 8.56
N LEU A 139 -11.28 13.90 8.90
CA LEU A 139 -11.41 14.35 10.28
C LEU A 139 -12.74 13.87 10.87
N HIS A 140 -12.94 12.55 10.96
CA HIS A 140 -14.07 11.85 11.59
C HIS A 140 -15.42 12.58 11.42
N TYR A 141 -15.83 13.38 12.41
CA TYR A 141 -17.09 14.12 12.42
C TYR A 141 -17.30 15.06 11.22
N PHE A 142 -16.23 15.45 10.52
CA PHE A 142 -16.28 16.39 9.40
C PHE A 142 -16.37 15.73 8.02
N PHE A 143 -16.62 14.41 7.95
CA PHE A 143 -16.72 13.67 6.68
C PHE A 143 -17.69 14.29 5.66
N PHE A 144 -18.76 14.94 6.12
CA PHE A 144 -19.81 15.50 5.28
C PHE A 144 -19.49 16.88 4.71
N ILE A 145 -18.53 17.63 5.30
CA ILE A 145 -18.24 19.01 4.91
C ILE A 145 -17.93 19.14 3.41
N PRO A 146 -17.07 18.29 2.80
CA PRO A 146 -16.73 18.43 1.39
C PRO A 146 -17.92 18.20 0.45
N MET A 147 -18.85 17.32 0.86
CA MET A 147 -20.04 17.00 0.07
C MET A 147 -21.10 18.10 0.13
N ILE A 148 -21.16 18.87 1.21
CA ILE A 148 -22.08 20.02 1.32
C ILE A 148 -21.52 21.23 0.54
N ILE A 149 -20.22 21.50 0.63
CA ILE A 149 -19.63 22.72 0.04
C ILE A 149 -19.56 22.65 -1.48
N LYS A 150 -19.11 21.53 -2.05
CA LYS A 150 -18.99 21.34 -3.50
C LYS A 150 -19.53 19.96 -3.89
N PRO A 151 -20.85 19.75 -3.81
CA PRO A 151 -21.46 18.46 -4.09
C PRO A 151 -21.13 17.96 -5.49
N GLN A 152 -20.93 18.83 -6.49
CA GLN A 152 -20.67 18.42 -7.89
C GLN A 152 -19.26 17.87 -8.14
N SER A 153 -18.32 18.07 -7.21
CA SER A 153 -16.94 17.63 -7.40
C SER A 153 -16.83 16.12 -7.16
N ARG A 154 -16.46 15.37 -8.20
CA ARG A 154 -16.24 13.92 -8.11
C ARG A 154 -15.11 13.57 -7.14
N TYR A 155 -14.07 14.40 -7.09
CA TYR A 155 -12.94 14.21 -6.17
C TYR A 155 -13.34 14.31 -4.70
N LEU A 156 -14.07 15.36 -4.32
CA LEU A 156 -14.61 15.53 -2.96
C LEU A 156 -15.64 14.47 -2.58
N ARG A 157 -16.46 13.99 -3.53
CA ARG A 157 -17.37 12.86 -3.28
C ARG A 157 -16.62 11.58 -2.95
N PHE A 158 -15.51 11.32 -3.65
CA PHE A 158 -14.66 10.17 -3.35
C PHE A 158 -14.11 10.25 -1.92
N HIS A 159 -13.45 11.35 -1.58
CA HIS A 159 -12.85 11.52 -0.24
C HIS A 159 -13.91 11.62 0.86
N GLY A 160 -15.05 12.28 0.61
CA GLY A 160 -16.20 12.32 1.51
C GLY A 160 -16.76 10.93 1.83
N ASN A 161 -16.92 10.08 0.82
CA ASN A 161 -17.32 8.68 1.01
C ASN A 161 -16.28 7.88 1.80
N GLN A 162 -14.98 8.03 1.49
CA GLN A 162 -13.93 7.36 2.26
C GLN A 162 -13.91 7.83 3.72
N GLY A 163 -14.08 9.13 3.97
CA GLY A 163 -14.20 9.72 5.29
C GLY A 163 -15.42 9.19 6.06
N LEU A 164 -16.58 9.09 5.40
CA LEU A 164 -17.79 8.51 5.97
C LEU A 164 -17.58 7.04 6.37
N THR A 165 -16.99 6.25 5.47
CA THR A 165 -16.67 4.85 5.74
C THR A 165 -15.71 4.72 6.93
N LEU A 166 -14.66 5.56 6.99
CA LEU A 166 -13.74 5.59 8.13
C LEU A 166 -14.45 5.96 9.44
N PHE A 167 -15.34 6.95 9.41
CA PHE A 167 -16.14 7.35 10.56
C PHE A 167 -17.04 6.21 11.05
N LEU A 168 -17.76 5.53 10.16
CA LEU A 168 -18.62 4.40 10.53
C LEU A 168 -17.82 3.21 11.06
N CYS A 169 -16.68 2.91 10.44
CA CYS A 169 -15.76 1.89 10.97
C CYS A 169 -15.25 2.27 12.37
N SER A 170 -14.91 3.55 12.61
CA SER A 170 -14.48 4.02 13.92
C SER A 170 -15.57 3.87 14.98
N LEU A 171 -16.84 4.14 14.62
CA LEU A 171 -17.98 3.97 15.50
C LEU A 171 -18.22 2.50 15.85
N ALA A 172 -18.16 1.61 14.85
CA ALA A 172 -18.28 0.17 15.07
C ALA A 172 -17.16 -0.37 15.98
N LEU A 173 -15.92 0.06 15.75
CA LEU A 173 -14.77 -0.33 16.58
C LEU A 173 -14.86 0.25 18.00
N ALA A 174 -15.42 1.43 18.20
CA ALA A 174 -15.66 2.00 19.53
C ALA A 174 -16.66 1.16 20.33
N ILE A 175 -17.71 0.62 19.70
CA ILE A 175 -18.66 -0.29 20.35
C ILE A 175 -17.95 -1.60 20.75
N VAL A 176 -17.18 -2.19 19.83
CA VAL A 176 -16.38 -3.39 20.14
C VAL A 176 -15.42 -3.13 21.29
N HIS A 177 -14.75 -1.99 21.29
CA HIS A 177 -13.83 -1.58 22.36
C HIS A 177 -14.54 -1.45 23.71
N ALA A 178 -15.72 -0.82 23.75
CA ALA A 178 -16.52 -0.71 24.98
C ALA A 178 -16.93 -2.07 25.55
N VAL A 179 -17.30 -3.02 24.68
CA VAL A 179 -17.62 -4.39 25.09
C VAL A 179 -16.36 -5.09 25.64
N LEU A 180 -15.22 -4.99 24.96
CA LEU A 180 -13.96 -5.56 25.44
C LEU A 180 -13.51 -4.98 26.79
N CYS A 181 -13.66 -3.66 26.98
CA CYS A 181 -13.40 -3.01 28.27
C CYS A 181 -14.29 -3.58 29.38
N THR A 182 -15.56 -3.82 29.09
CA THR A 182 -16.49 -4.43 30.05
C THR A 182 -16.07 -5.85 30.39
N LEU A 183 -15.79 -6.69 29.38
CA LEU A 183 -15.43 -8.10 29.57
C LEU A 183 -14.09 -8.26 30.31
N PHE A 184 -13.05 -7.55 29.87
CA PHE A 184 -11.74 -7.62 30.53
C PHE A 184 -11.75 -6.95 31.90
N GLY A 185 -12.57 -5.91 32.09
CA GLY A 185 -12.80 -5.28 33.39
C GLY A 185 -13.29 -6.24 34.46
N LEU A 186 -14.00 -7.32 34.09
CA LEU A 186 -14.42 -8.35 35.05
C LEU A 186 -13.23 -9.07 35.70
N PHE A 187 -12.09 -9.16 35.04
CA PHE A 187 -10.88 -9.77 35.62
C PHE A 187 -10.34 -8.97 36.81
N ALA A 188 -10.67 -7.67 36.93
CA ALA A 188 -10.28 -6.88 38.08
C ALA A 188 -10.87 -7.40 39.40
N PHE A 189 -12.01 -8.10 39.36
CA PHE A 189 -12.63 -8.69 40.56
C PHE A 189 -11.87 -9.93 41.10
N ALA A 190 -10.96 -10.51 40.32
CA ALA A 190 -10.14 -11.64 40.74
C ALA A 190 -8.94 -11.24 41.64
N GLY A 191 -8.86 -9.97 42.05
CA GLY A 191 -7.80 -9.43 42.91
C GLY A 191 -6.69 -8.71 42.14
N PRO A 192 -5.58 -8.34 42.81
CA PRO A 192 -4.56 -7.46 42.23
C PRO A 192 -3.94 -7.97 40.92
N ALA A 193 -3.66 -9.27 40.84
CA ALA A 193 -3.13 -9.88 39.62
C ALA A 193 -4.12 -9.78 38.44
N GLY A 194 -5.41 -10.01 38.71
CA GLY A 194 -6.47 -9.87 37.71
C GLY A 194 -6.67 -8.42 37.24
N ALA A 195 -6.56 -7.45 38.16
CA ALA A 195 -6.62 -6.02 37.82
C ALA A 195 -5.45 -5.61 36.91
N ILE A 196 -4.23 -6.07 37.19
CA ILE A 196 -3.05 -5.81 36.35
C ILE A 196 -3.25 -6.41 34.95
N ALA A 197 -3.71 -7.66 34.87
CA ALA A 197 -4.00 -8.31 33.59
C ALA A 197 -5.09 -7.58 32.79
N SER A 198 -6.18 -7.16 33.45
CA SER A 198 -7.25 -6.37 32.86
C SER A 198 -6.72 -5.08 32.22
N ILE A 199 -5.94 -4.29 32.98
CA ILE A 199 -5.38 -3.03 32.50
C ILE A 199 -4.48 -3.28 31.29
N PHE A 200 -3.61 -4.29 31.36
CA PHE A 200 -2.71 -4.62 30.25
C PHE A 200 -3.49 -4.99 28.98
N LEU A 201 -4.50 -5.87 29.08
CA LEU A 201 -5.32 -6.27 27.92
C LEU A 201 -6.10 -5.09 27.34
N VAL A 202 -6.77 -4.30 28.19
CA VAL A 202 -7.51 -3.13 27.73
C VAL A 202 -6.59 -2.15 27.01
N CYS A 203 -5.42 -1.84 27.56
CA CYS A 203 -4.44 -0.96 26.92
C CYS A 203 -3.95 -1.54 25.58
N LEU A 204 -3.60 -2.83 25.54
CA LEU A 204 -3.12 -3.48 24.32
C LEU A 204 -4.15 -3.38 23.18
N PHE A 205 -5.40 -3.76 23.43
CA PHE A 205 -6.46 -3.69 22.43
C PHE A 205 -6.82 -2.25 22.06
N SER A 206 -6.75 -1.31 23.02
CA SER A 206 -6.95 0.13 22.74
C SER A 206 -5.92 0.64 21.74
N VAL A 207 -4.64 0.33 21.95
CA VAL A 207 -3.55 0.76 21.05
C VAL A 207 -3.74 0.17 19.65
N ILE A 208 -4.12 -1.10 19.54
CA ILE A 208 -4.37 -1.75 18.25
C ILE A 208 -5.55 -1.08 17.53
N ILE A 209 -6.68 -0.89 18.21
CA ILE A 209 -7.90 -0.31 17.62
C ILE A 209 -7.65 1.13 17.20
N TYR A 210 -7.27 2.02 18.13
CA TYR A 210 -7.10 3.44 17.82
C TYR A 210 -5.88 3.70 16.93
N GLY A 211 -4.82 2.88 17.03
CA GLY A 211 -3.68 2.92 16.13
C GLY A 211 -4.06 2.59 14.69
N SER A 212 -4.93 1.60 14.47
CA SER A 212 -5.42 1.26 13.13
C SER A 212 -6.27 2.38 12.50
N ILE A 213 -7.14 3.01 13.29
CA ILE A 213 -7.97 4.14 12.86
C ILE A 213 -7.08 5.34 12.49
N LEU A 214 -6.06 5.62 13.30
CA LEU A 214 -5.11 6.69 13.04
C LEU A 214 -4.30 6.41 11.76
N LEU A 215 -3.85 5.18 11.54
CA LEU A 215 -3.14 4.79 10.32
C LEU A 215 -3.98 5.06 9.06
N TRP A 216 -5.25 4.61 9.06
CA TRP A 216 -6.16 4.87 7.94
C TRP A 216 -6.46 6.36 7.74
N THR A 217 -6.60 7.12 8.84
CA THR A 217 -6.76 8.57 8.77
C THR A 217 -5.57 9.21 8.06
N ILE A 218 -4.34 8.87 8.46
CA ILE A 218 -3.10 9.41 7.88
C ILE A 218 -2.99 9.04 6.39
N LEU A 219 -3.28 7.78 6.03
CA LEU A 219 -3.27 7.34 4.63
C LEU A 219 -4.29 8.10 3.77
N GLY A 220 -5.49 8.34 4.31
CA GLY A 220 -6.54 9.09 3.64
C GLY A 220 -6.15 10.55 3.40
N ILE A 221 -5.62 11.19 4.45
CA ILE A 221 -5.07 12.55 4.38
C ILE A 221 -3.94 12.62 3.35
N TYR A 222 -3.00 11.69 3.37
CA TYR A 222 -1.90 11.62 2.41
C TYR A 222 -2.42 11.52 0.97
N ASN A 223 -3.41 10.66 0.71
CA ASN A 223 -4.04 10.54 -0.59
C ASN A 223 -4.70 11.87 -1.00
N ALA A 224 -5.43 12.53 -0.10
CA ALA A 224 -6.05 13.83 -0.37
C ALA A 224 -5.04 14.93 -0.72
N VAL A 225 -4.00 15.12 0.10
CA VAL A 225 -3.01 16.20 -0.14
C VAL A 225 -2.13 15.94 -1.36
N THR A 226 -1.94 14.67 -1.74
CA THR A 226 -1.21 14.30 -2.97
C THR A 226 -2.09 14.30 -4.21
N GLY A 227 -3.40 14.54 -4.07
CA GLY A 227 -4.35 14.53 -5.19
C GLY A 227 -4.69 13.12 -5.69
N LYS A 228 -4.45 12.08 -4.89
CA LYS A 228 -4.73 10.69 -5.23
C LYS A 228 -6.10 10.27 -4.72
N ALA A 229 -6.89 9.66 -5.60
CA ALA A 229 -8.17 9.04 -5.24
C ALA A 229 -8.00 7.52 -5.08
N LYS A 230 -7.16 7.14 -4.10
CA LYS A 230 -6.87 5.74 -3.79
C LYS A 230 -7.61 5.29 -2.54
N GLU A 231 -8.29 4.15 -2.65
CA GLU A 231 -9.10 3.58 -1.57
C GLU A 231 -8.23 3.16 -0.38
N LEU A 232 -8.76 3.34 0.84
CA LEU A 232 -8.09 2.88 2.05
C LEU A 232 -8.02 1.34 2.11
N PRO A 233 -6.91 0.75 2.59
CA PRO A 233 -6.80 -0.69 2.78
C PRO A 233 -7.95 -1.24 3.61
N LEU A 234 -8.48 -2.41 3.24
CA LEU A 234 -9.58 -3.14 3.90
C LEU A 234 -10.96 -2.45 3.88
N ILE A 235 -11.05 -1.16 4.20
CA ILE A 235 -12.32 -0.45 4.38
C ILE A 235 -12.75 0.33 3.12
N GLY A 236 -11.82 0.68 2.24
CA GLY A 236 -12.09 1.63 1.15
C GLY A 236 -13.03 1.13 0.05
N ARG A 237 -13.37 -0.16 0.04
CA ARG A 237 -14.29 -0.75 -0.95
C ARG A 237 -15.76 -0.39 -0.72
N PHE A 238 -16.12 0.11 0.47
CA PHE A 238 -17.48 0.52 0.77
C PHE A 238 -17.72 1.95 0.28
N ARG A 239 -18.53 2.10 -0.76
CA ARG A 239 -19.08 3.39 -1.22
C ARG A 239 -20.54 3.47 -0.85
N LEU A 240 -20.82 4.24 0.18
CA LEU A 240 -22.16 4.34 0.76
C LEU A 240 -23.04 5.31 -0.02
N LEU A 241 -22.46 6.37 -0.59
CA LEU A 241 -23.14 7.28 -1.49
C LEU A 241 -22.73 6.93 -2.92
N LYS A 242 -23.55 6.11 -3.57
CA LYS A 242 -23.21 5.50 -4.85
C LYS A 242 -23.49 6.40 -6.05
N GLU A 243 -24.42 7.35 -5.92
CA GLU A 243 -24.89 8.15 -7.06
C GLU A 243 -25.33 9.55 -6.62
N PHE A 244 -24.62 10.55 -7.14
CA PHE A 244 -25.09 11.79 -7.74
C PHE A 244 -24.04 12.19 -8.78
#